data_AF-A0A832D5J1-F1
#
_entry.id   AF-A0A832D5J1-F1
#
_cell.length_a   1.000
_cell.length_b   1.000
_cell.length_c   1.000
_cell.angle_alpha   90.00
_cell.angle_beta   90.00
_cell.angle_gamma   90.00
#
_symmetry.space_group_name_H-M   'P 1'
#
loop_
_entity.id
_entity.type
_entity.pdbx_description
1 polymer ?
#
loop_
_entity_poly.entity_id
_entity_poly.type
_entity_poly.pdbx_seq_one_letter_code
_entity_poly.pdbx_strand_id
1 'polypeptide(L)'
;MRSPQNPPPPAPPSEVIITSIETAGSDVKIYWSAPSGSKCYVQAATPKNLSVNAPFEDIAGPILITPESTITNYLDPGAITNFDARYYRIRVESQPVPRE
;
A
#
# COMPACT_ATOMS: atom_id res chain seq x y z
N MET A 1 36.84 2.31 -25.83
CA MET A 1 36.39 1.60 -24.61
C MET A 1 34.94 2.02 -24.37
N ARG A 2 33.98 1.09 -24.33
CA ARG A 2 32.58 1.44 -23.99
C ARG A 2 32.48 1.56 -22.48
N SER A 3 31.99 2.69 -21.98
CA SER A 3 31.69 2.86 -20.56
C SER A 3 30.72 1.76 -20.09
N PRO A 4 30.86 1.20 -18.87
CA PRO A 4 29.85 0.29 -18.34
C PRO A 4 28.53 1.06 -18.23
N GLN A 5 27.54 0.61 -18.99
CA GLN A 5 26.19 1.15 -18.92
C GLN A 5 25.53 0.51 -17.69
N ASN A 6 25.14 1.33 -16.72
CA ASN A 6 24.31 0.85 -15.61
C ASN A 6 23.03 0.21 -16.20
N PRO A 7 22.55 -0.90 -15.62
CA PRO A 7 21.29 -1.48 -16.05
C PRO A 7 20.19 -0.40 -15.95
N PRO A 8 19.22 -0.40 -16.88
CA PRO A 8 18.10 0.52 -16.81
C PRO A 8 17.39 0.37 -15.46
N PRO A 9 16.84 1.45 -14.89
CA PRO A 9 16.05 1.38 -13.66
C PRO A 9 14.93 0.32 -13.80
N PRO A 10 14.54 -0.35 -12.71
CA PRO A 10 13.37 -1.22 -12.73
C PRO A 10 12.16 -0.49 -13.31
N ALA A 11 11.36 -1.20 -14.12
CA ALA A 11 10.13 -0.65 -14.65
C ALA A 11 9.20 -0.23 -13.50
N PRO A 12 8.46 0.89 -13.63
CA PRO A 12 7.47 1.28 -12.63
C PRO A 12 6.42 0.18 -12.43
N PRO A 13 5.85 0.03 -11.21
CA PRO A 13 4.75 -0.91 -10.99
C PRO A 13 3.54 -0.54 -11.85
N SER A 14 2.94 -1.53 -12.50
CA SER A 14 1.70 -1.36 -13.27
C SER A 14 0.43 -1.55 -12.43
N GLU A 15 0.56 -2.16 -11.25
CA GLU A 15 -0.54 -2.51 -10.36
C GLU A 15 -0.16 -2.25 -8.89
N VAL A 16 -1.17 -2.25 -8.02
CA VAL A 16 -0.95 -2.16 -6.58
C VAL A 16 -0.72 -3.53 -5.97
N ILE A 17 0.39 -3.69 -5.25
CA ILE A 17 0.79 -4.98 -4.66
C ILE A 17 1.33 -4.71 -3.27
N ILE A 18 0.75 -5.37 -2.25
CA ILE A 18 1.35 -5.43 -0.92
C ILE A 18 2.59 -6.33 -1.02
N THR A 19 3.75 -5.78 -0.69
CA THR A 19 5.05 -6.44 -0.86
C THR A 19 5.61 -7.00 0.44
N SER A 20 5.26 -6.40 1.58
CA SER A 20 5.65 -6.88 2.91
C SER A 20 4.64 -6.47 3.97
N ILE A 21 4.52 -7.28 5.01
CA ILE A 21 3.80 -6.96 6.25
C ILE A 21 4.69 -7.40 7.39
N GLU A 22 5.08 -6.45 8.23
CA GLU A 22 6.05 -6.65 9.32
C GLU A 22 5.46 -6.18 10.65
N THR A 23 5.85 -6.83 11.74
CA THR A 23 5.53 -6.33 13.08
C THR A 23 6.56 -5.31 13.53
N ALA A 24 6.12 -4.28 14.25
CA ALA A 24 6.96 -3.23 14.80
C ALA A 24 6.50 -2.91 16.23
N GLY A 25 6.95 -3.71 17.20
CA GLY A 25 6.48 -3.60 18.59
C GLY A 25 5.01 -3.99 18.70
N SER A 26 4.15 -3.06 19.17
CA SER A 26 2.69 -3.23 19.23
C SER A 26 1.98 -3.01 17.89
N ASP A 27 2.72 -2.60 16.86
CA ASP A 27 2.18 -2.06 15.62
C ASP A 27 2.45 -3.02 14.46
N VAL A 28 1.75 -2.80 13.33
CA VAL A 28 1.99 -3.51 12.08
C VAL A 28 2.36 -2.52 10.99
N LYS A 29 3.42 -2.79 10.24
CA LYS A 29 3.87 -1.98 9.12
C LYS A 29 3.60 -2.70 7.81
N ILE A 30 2.83 -2.06 6.93
CA ILE A 30 2.45 -2.59 5.62
C ILE A 30 3.23 -1.84 4.56
N TYR A 31 3.86 -2.57 3.65
CA TYR A 31 4.57 -2.03 2.50
C TYR A 31 3.83 -2.43 1.22
N TRP A 32 3.72 -1.51 0.27
CA TRP A 32 3.17 -1.78 -1.04
C TRP A 32 3.88 -1.00 -2.12
N SER A 33 3.82 -1.53 -3.34
CA SER A 33 4.16 -0.83 -4.56
C SER A 33 2.90 -0.43 -5.32
N ALA A 34 2.90 0.72 -5.98
CA ALA A 34 1.80 1.16 -6.83
C ALA A 34 2.31 2.07 -7.97
N PRO A 35 1.51 2.27 -9.05
CA PRO A 35 1.85 3.20 -10.11
C PRO A 35 1.99 4.63 -9.60
N SER A 36 2.95 5.38 -10.13
CA SER A 36 3.09 6.82 -9.84
C SER A 36 1.82 7.59 -10.21
N GLY A 37 1.45 8.59 -9.40
CA GLY A 37 0.22 9.36 -9.57
C GLY A 37 -1.03 8.70 -8.96
N SER A 38 -0.91 7.46 -8.46
CA SER A 38 -1.98 6.80 -7.72
C SER A 38 -2.22 7.47 -6.36
N LYS A 39 -3.48 7.53 -5.94
CA LYS A 39 -3.83 7.76 -4.54
C LYS A 39 -4.18 6.43 -3.90
N CYS A 40 -3.38 6.00 -2.93
CA CYS A 40 -3.59 4.76 -2.21
C CYS A 40 -4.26 5.03 -0.86
N TYR A 41 -5.25 4.22 -0.52
CA TYR A 41 -5.90 4.21 0.79
C TYR A 41 -5.64 2.86 1.43
N VAL A 42 -5.06 2.87 2.63
CA VAL A 42 -4.86 1.65 3.42
C VAL A 42 -6.17 1.34 4.11
N GLN A 43 -6.71 0.15 3.86
CA GLN A 43 -7.91 -0.30 4.52
C GLN A 43 -7.66 -1.57 5.31
N ALA A 44 -8.35 -1.70 6.45
CA ALA A 44 -8.24 -2.87 7.31
C ALA A 44 -9.60 -3.42 7.76
N ALA A 45 -9.61 -4.70 8.10
CA ALA A 45 -10.74 -5.41 8.67
C ALA A 45 -10.28 -6.38 9.77
N THR A 46 -11.19 -6.75 10.67
CA THR A 46 -11.00 -7.79 11.68
C THR A 46 -11.80 -9.05 11.29
N PRO A 47 -11.53 -10.24 11.88
CA PRO A 47 -12.32 -11.44 11.62
C PRO A 47 -13.83 -11.26 11.83
N LYS A 48 -14.20 -10.49 12.86
CA LYS A 48 -15.60 -10.14 13.14
C LYS A 48 -16.24 -9.39 11.97
N ASN A 49 -15.47 -8.51 11.34
CA ASN A 49 -15.95 -7.64 10.27
C ASN A 49 -16.09 -8.36 8.92
N LEU A 50 -15.36 -9.47 8.70
CA LEU A 50 -15.42 -10.23 7.45
C LEU A 50 -16.74 -10.99 7.24
N SER A 51 -17.55 -11.20 8.28
CA SER A 51 -18.69 -12.14 8.22
C SER A 51 -20.01 -11.52 7.77
N VAL A 52 -20.26 -10.22 7.99
CA VAL A 52 -21.55 -9.60 7.64
C VAL A 52 -21.41 -8.09 7.48
N ASN A 53 -21.36 -7.59 6.24
CA ASN A 53 -21.57 -6.19 5.87
C ASN A 53 -20.70 -5.10 6.54
N ALA A 54 -19.65 -5.45 7.28
CA ALA A 54 -18.71 -4.48 7.86
C ALA A 54 -17.48 -4.36 6.94
N PRO A 55 -17.41 -3.33 6.08
CA PRO A 55 -16.41 -3.26 5.04
C PRO A 55 -15.01 -3.05 5.63
N PHE A 56 -13.99 -3.33 4.83
CA PHE A 56 -12.67 -2.77 5.06
C PHE A 56 -12.78 -1.25 5.22
N GLU A 57 -12.29 -0.73 6.34
CA GLU A 57 -12.35 0.69 6.70
C GLU A 57 -11.03 1.37 6.37
N ASP A 58 -11.09 2.61 5.88
CA ASP A 58 -9.90 3.44 5.69
C ASP A 58 -9.27 3.72 7.08
N ILE A 59 -8.04 3.25 7.29
CA ILE A 59 -7.28 3.49 8.53
C ILE A 59 -6.26 4.63 8.38
N ALA A 60 -6.08 5.11 7.15
CA ALA A 60 -5.20 6.20 6.80
C ALA A 60 -5.90 7.17 5.83
N GLY A 61 -5.46 8.43 5.81
CA GLY A 61 -5.76 9.34 4.71
C GLY A 61 -5.11 8.89 3.39
N PRO A 62 -5.41 9.57 2.27
CA PRO A 62 -4.82 9.23 0.97
C PRO A 62 -3.29 9.40 0.99
N ILE A 63 -2.59 8.38 0.51
CA ILE A 63 -1.14 8.40 0.34
C ILE A 63 -0.85 8.52 -1.16
N LEU A 64 -0.24 9.64 -1.54
CA LEU A 64 0.14 9.90 -2.93
C LEU A 64 1.41 9.14 -3.28
N ILE A 65 1.37 8.42 -4.40
CA ILE A 65 2.54 7.74 -4.95
C ILE A 65 3.23 8.69 -5.92
N THR A 66 4.49 9.01 -5.64
CA THR A 66 5.28 9.90 -6.51
C THR A 66 6.21 9.09 -7.42
N PRO A 67 6.66 9.65 -8.55
CA PRO A 67 7.61 8.98 -9.43
C PRO A 67 8.92 8.56 -8.76
N GLU A 68 9.34 9.28 -7.72
CA GLU A 68 10.59 9.04 -6.99
C GLU A 68 10.49 7.87 -5.99
N SER A 69 9.27 7.52 -5.55
CA SER A 69 9.04 6.45 -4.59
C SER A 69 7.74 5.71 -4.89
N THR A 70 7.83 4.72 -5.78
CA THR A 70 6.70 3.84 -6.14
C THR A 70 6.43 2.76 -5.08
N ILE A 71 7.35 2.59 -4.13
CA ILE A 71 7.18 1.78 -2.92
C ILE A 71 6.94 2.73 -1.75
N THR A 72 5.93 2.44 -0.95
CA THR A 72 5.63 3.21 0.27
C THR A 72 5.14 2.27 1.37
N ASN A 73 4.83 2.84 2.54
CA ASN A 73 4.38 2.10 3.69
C ASN A 73 3.41 2.89 4.57
N TYR A 74 2.75 2.17 5.47
CA TYR A 74 1.92 2.70 6.53
C TYR A 74 2.11 1.87 7.81
N LEU A 75 2.14 2.55 8.94
CA LEU A 75 2.20 1.95 10.27
C LEU A 75 0.80 2.00 10.89
N ASP A 76 0.22 0.84 11.17
CA ASP A 76 -1.06 0.62 11.86
C ASP A 76 -0.81 0.51 13.38
N PRO A 77 -1.03 1.59 14.17
CA PRO A 77 -0.61 1.64 15.56
C PRO A 77 -1.49 0.77 16.46
N GLY A 78 -0.86 0.00 17.35
CA GLY A 78 -1.53 -0.91 18.28
C GLY A 78 -2.22 -2.11 17.61
N ALA A 79 -1.92 -2.38 16.33
CA ALA A 79 -2.55 -3.45 15.57
C ALA A 79 -2.39 -4.84 16.23
N ILE A 80 -1.25 -5.09 16.87
CA ILE A 80 -0.95 -6.37 17.55
C ILE A 80 -1.63 -6.46 18.91
N THR A 81 -1.78 -5.34 19.62
CA THR A 81 -2.32 -5.35 20.99
C THR A 81 -3.83 -5.24 21.03
N ASN A 82 -4.44 -4.56 20.06
CA ASN A 82 -5.85 -4.19 20.07
C ASN A 82 -6.74 -5.13 19.24
N PHE A 83 -6.14 -6.03 18.44
CA PHE A 83 -6.88 -6.92 17.56
C PHE A 83 -6.26 -8.33 17.55
N ASP A 84 -7.11 -9.35 17.60
CA ASP A 84 -6.66 -10.76 17.52
C ASP A 84 -6.12 -11.11 16.13
N ALA A 85 -6.66 -10.46 15.10
CA ALA A 85 -6.16 -10.52 13.73
C ALA A 85 -6.60 -9.28 12.93
N ARG A 86 -5.79 -8.93 11.94
CA ARG A 86 -6.02 -7.82 11.00
C ARG A 86 -5.81 -8.30 9.57
N TYR A 87 -6.73 -7.92 8.69
CA TYR A 87 -6.64 -8.14 7.25
C TYR A 87 -6.47 -6.79 6.56
N TYR A 88 -5.56 -6.71 5.60
CA TYR A 88 -5.22 -5.47 4.92
C TYR A 88 -5.51 -5.55 3.43
N ARG A 89 -5.94 -4.43 2.85
CA ARG A 89 -5.95 -4.21 1.41
C ARG A 89 -5.59 -2.77 1.09
N ILE A 90 -5.06 -2.55 -0.10
CA ILE A 90 -4.84 -1.21 -0.62
C ILE A 90 -5.91 -0.92 -1.67
N ARG A 91 -6.66 0.17 -1.47
CA ARG A 91 -7.60 0.70 -2.46
C ARG A 91 -6.90 1.81 -3.25
N VAL A 92 -6.94 1.72 -4.57
CA VAL A 92 -6.38 2.75 -5.45
C VAL A 92 -7.51 3.59 -6.03
N GLU A 93 -7.37 4.90 -5.92
CA GLU A 93 -8.12 5.85 -6.72
C GLU A 93 -7.18 6.34 -7.82
N SER A 94 -7.33 5.77 -9.00
CA SER A 94 -6.64 6.22 -10.20
C SER A 94 -7.17 7.62 -10.56
N GLN A 95 -6.31 8.57 -10.88
CA GLN A 95 -6.78 9.76 -11.60
C GLN A 95 -7.35 9.29 -12.96
N PRO A 96 -8.49 9.84 -13.42
CA PRO A 96 -8.95 9.58 -14.77
C PRO A 96 -7.84 9.99 -15.74
N VAL A 97 -7.38 9.04 -16.55
CA VAL A 97 -6.44 9.33 -17.64
C VAL A 97 -7.12 10.33 -18.57
N PRO A 98 -6.56 11.53 -18.81
CA PRO A 98 -7.09 12.43 -19.83
C PRO A 98 -7.10 11.68 -21.16
N ARG A 99 -8.26 11.58 -21.82
CA ARG A 99 -8.32 11.09 -23.19
C ARG A 99 -7.88 12.25 -24.08
N GLU A 100 -6.74 12.09 -24.75
CA GLU A 100 -6.34 12.93 -25.89
C GLU A 100 -7.22 12.65 -27.11
#